data_AF-A0A2P8NFT5-F1
#
_entry.id   AF-A0A2P8NFT5-F1
#
_cell.length_a   1.000
_cell.length_b   1.000
_cell.length_c   1.000
_cell.angle_alpha   90.00
_cell.angle_beta   90.00
_cell.angle_gamma   90.00
#
_symmetry.space_group_name_H-M   'P 1'
#
loop_
_entity.id
_entity.type
_entity.pdbx_description
1 polymer ?
#
loop_
_entity_poly.entity_id
_entity_poly.type
_entity_poly.pdbx_seq_one_letter_code
_entity_poly.pdbx_strand_id
1 'polypeptide(L)'
;MEPARQEAKEMTRPTQSPRRKPVPAPPRPKEAREAIRQVVEAVCCELGVSARQRARRAAIEQRITVAYHHGPRQPLDLVRAGLEG
;
A
#
# COMPACT_ATOMS: atom_id res chain seq x y z
N MET A 1 -12.73 -42.28 53.57
CA MET A 1 -12.84 -40.82 53.78
C MET A 1 -11.43 -40.27 53.89
N GLU A 2 -10.91 -39.77 52.78
CA GLU A 2 -9.68 -38.95 52.66
C GLU A 2 -9.92 -37.99 51.48
N PRO A 3 -9.67 -36.67 51.63
CA PRO A 3 -9.88 -35.68 50.58
C PRO A 3 -8.54 -35.31 49.91
N ALA A 4 -8.47 -35.37 48.58
CA ALA A 4 -7.29 -34.94 47.83
C ALA A 4 -7.65 -34.01 46.67
N ARG A 5 -7.51 -32.71 46.98
CA ARG A 5 -6.98 -31.63 46.13
C ARG A 5 -7.63 -31.36 44.77
N GLN A 6 -8.34 -30.23 44.73
CA GLN A 6 -8.36 -29.32 43.57
C GLN A 6 -6.93 -29.01 43.11
N GLU A 7 -6.64 -29.21 41.83
CA GLU A 7 -5.65 -28.40 41.11
C GLU A 7 -6.33 -27.78 39.89
N ALA A 8 -6.74 -26.53 40.05
CA ALA A 8 -6.89 -25.61 38.95
C ALA A 8 -5.51 -25.40 38.33
N LYS A 9 -5.33 -25.81 37.07
CA LYS A 9 -4.22 -25.34 36.23
C LYS A 9 -4.81 -24.59 35.06
N GLU A 10 -4.87 -23.27 35.28
CA GLU A 10 -4.47 -22.22 34.35
C GLU A 10 -4.25 -22.69 32.90
N MET A 11 -5.11 -22.20 32.02
CA MET A 11 -4.70 -21.11 31.13
C MET A 11 -3.41 -21.43 30.37
N THR A 12 -3.56 -22.15 29.26
CA THR A 12 -2.67 -21.91 28.12
C THR A 12 -3.56 -21.70 26.91
N ARG A 13 -4.05 -20.45 26.76
CA ARG A 13 -4.53 -19.99 25.47
C ARG A 13 -3.34 -20.14 24.52
N PRO A 14 -3.44 -20.89 23.41
CA PRO A 14 -2.37 -20.87 22.43
C PRO A 14 -2.27 -19.42 21.93
N THR A 15 -1.16 -18.78 22.26
CA THR A 15 -0.74 -17.53 21.62
C THR A 15 -0.67 -17.81 20.14
N GLN A 16 -1.73 -17.44 19.42
CA GLN A 16 -1.78 -17.51 17.98
C GLN A 16 -0.78 -16.46 17.49
N SER A 17 0.46 -16.90 17.26
CA SER A 17 1.48 -16.12 16.56
C SER A 17 0.81 -15.47 15.36
N PRO A 18 0.83 -14.13 15.21
CA PRO A 18 0.21 -13.51 14.05
C PRO A 18 0.94 -14.08 12.84
N ARG A 19 0.23 -14.88 12.04
CA ARG A 19 0.72 -15.39 10.75
C ARG A 19 1.15 -14.14 9.98
N ARG A 20 2.47 -13.91 9.93
CA ARG A 20 3.04 -12.87 9.07
C ARG A 20 2.54 -13.22 7.68
N LYS A 21 1.60 -12.42 7.17
CA LYS A 21 1.19 -12.53 5.77
C LYS A 21 2.47 -12.51 4.96
N PRO A 22 2.69 -13.44 4.01
CA PRO A 22 3.85 -13.37 3.15
C PRO A 22 3.87 -11.95 2.56
N VAL A 23 4.97 -11.24 2.78
CA VAL A 23 5.16 -9.93 2.17
C VAL A 23 4.99 -10.14 0.66
N PRO A 24 4.11 -9.37 -0.01
CA PRO A 24 3.98 -9.50 -1.45
C PRO A 24 5.37 -9.31 -2.05
N ALA A 25 5.79 -10.26 -2.87
CA ALA A 25 7.05 -10.15 -3.60
C ALA A 25 7.07 -8.82 -4.35
N PRO A 26 8.23 -8.15 -4.47
CA PRO A 26 8.31 -6.89 -5.19
C PRO A 26 7.71 -7.09 -6.60
N PRO A 27 6.83 -6.19 -7.05
CA PRO A 27 6.17 -6.35 -8.34
C PRO A 27 7.22 -6.43 -9.44
N ARG A 28 6.99 -7.30 -10.42
CA ARG A 28 7.86 -7.37 -11.59
C ARG A 28 7.86 -5.99 -12.28
N PRO A 29 8.95 -5.60 -12.96
CA PRO A 29 9.08 -4.26 -13.54
C PRO A 29 7.93 -3.87 -14.49
N LYS A 30 7.32 -4.84 -15.17
CA LYS A 30 6.14 -4.62 -16.01
C LYS A 30 4.88 -4.29 -15.19
N GLU A 31 4.60 -5.08 -14.15
CA GLU A 31 3.46 -4.87 -13.24
C GLU A 31 3.56 -3.52 -12.52
N ALA A 32 4.78 -3.10 -12.13
CA ALA A 32 5.02 -1.79 -11.54
C ALA A 32 4.68 -0.64 -12.50
N ARG A 33 5.04 -0.76 -13.79
CA ARG A 33 4.72 0.25 -14.81
C ARG A 33 3.22 0.35 -15.07
N GLU A 34 2.53 -0.78 -15.14
CA GLU A 34 1.08 -0.81 -15.31
C GLU A 34 0.34 -0.23 -14.09
N ALA A 35 0.83 -0.50 -12.89
CA ALA A 35 0.30 0.09 -11.65
C ALA A 35 0.50 1.61 -11.65
N ILE A 36 1.70 2.10 -11.96
CA ILE A 36 1.99 3.55 -12.05
C ILE A 36 1.07 4.21 -13.09
N ARG A 37 0.93 3.61 -14.27
CA ARG A 37 0.07 4.17 -15.33
C ARG A 37 -1.39 4.32 -14.88
N GLN A 38 -1.95 3.31 -14.23
CA GLN A 38 -3.32 3.37 -13.71
C GLN A 38 -3.49 4.49 -12.68
N VAL A 39 -2.51 4.66 -11.78
CA VAL A 39 -2.52 5.74 -10.79
C VAL A 39 -2.43 7.11 -11.48
N VAL A 40 -1.56 7.26 -12.47
CA VAL A 40 -1.43 8.51 -13.25
C VAL A 40 -2.74 8.87 -13.95
N GLU A 41 -3.42 7.90 -14.58
CA GLU A 41 -4.70 8.13 -15.24
C GLU A 41 -5.80 8.52 -14.25
N ALA A 42 -5.89 7.83 -13.11
CA ALA A 42 -6.84 8.16 -12.05
C ALA A 42 -6.61 9.58 -11.50
N VAL A 43 -5.36 9.93 -11.17
CA VAL A 43 -4.99 11.26 -10.66
C VAL A 43 -5.27 12.35 -11.71
N CYS A 44 -4.95 12.10 -12.98
CA CYS A 44 -5.28 13.05 -14.05
C CYS A 44 -6.80 13.27 -14.19
N CYS A 45 -7.60 12.22 -14.00
CA CYS A 45 -9.06 12.30 -14.04
C CYS A 45 -9.60 13.16 -12.89
N GLU A 46 -9.16 12.87 -11.66
CA GLU A 46 -9.57 13.63 -10.46
C GLU A 46 -9.14 15.11 -10.51
N LEU A 47 -7.99 15.41 -11.10
CA LEU A 47 -7.48 16.79 -11.25
C LEU A 47 -8.05 17.53 -12.47
N GLY A 48 -8.96 16.92 -13.23
CA GLY A 48 -9.52 17.49 -14.46
C GLY A 48 -8.46 17.76 -15.55
N VAL A 49 -7.36 17.02 -15.54
CA VAL A 49 -6.25 17.19 -16.48
C VAL A 49 -6.58 16.49 -17.78
N SER A 50 -6.92 17.27 -18.80
CA SER A 50 -7.22 16.74 -20.13
C SER A 50 -5.97 16.19 -20.82
N ALA A 51 -6.16 15.28 -21.78
CA ALA A 51 -5.06 14.74 -22.60
C ALA A 51 -4.27 15.79 -23.39
N ARG A 52 -4.84 16.99 -23.59
CA ARG A 52 -4.16 18.11 -24.25
C ARG A 52 -3.15 18.81 -23.34
N GLN A 53 -3.28 18.70 -22.01
CA GLN A 53 -2.37 19.28 -21.02
C GLN A 53 -1.11 18.40 -20.84
N ARG A 54 -0.37 18.16 -21.92
CA ARG A 54 0.80 17.25 -21.98
C ARG A 54 1.83 17.56 -20.89
N ALA A 55 2.16 18.84 -20.69
CA ALA A 55 3.13 19.27 -19.68
C ALA A 55 2.66 18.95 -18.25
N ARG A 56 1.38 19.17 -17.95
CA ARG A 56 0.80 18.90 -16.63
C ARG A 56 0.73 17.39 -16.36
N ARG A 57 0.36 16.59 -17.36
CA ARG A 57 0.39 15.11 -17.25
C ARG A 57 1.80 14.57 -17.02
N ALA A 58 2.81 15.10 -17.73
CA ALA A 58 4.20 14.70 -17.56
C ALA A 58 4.74 15.04 -16.16
N ALA A 59 4.34 16.17 -15.59
CA ALA A 59 4.69 16.55 -14.22
C ALA A 59 4.05 15.59 -13.19
N ILE A 60 2.78 15.26 -13.35
CA ILE A 60 2.05 14.29 -12.49
C ILE A 60 2.71 12.91 -12.57
N GLU A 61 3.02 12.43 -13.78
CA GLU A 61 3.68 11.15 -14.02
C GLU A 61 5.05 11.06 -13.33
N GLN A 62 5.89 12.09 -13.47
CA GLN A 62 7.19 12.13 -12.81
C GLN A 62 7.06 12.05 -11.29
N ARG A 63 6.14 12.82 -10.70
CA ARG A 63 5.94 12.85 -9.25
C ARG A 63 5.44 11.52 -8.69
N ILE A 64 4.47 10.89 -9.36
CA ILE A 64 3.96 9.55 -8.99
C ILE A 64 5.06 8.51 -9.13
N THR A 65 5.87 8.58 -10.19
CA THR A 65 6.99 7.66 -10.43
C THR A 65 8.05 7.79 -9.32
N VAL A 66 8.44 9.01 -8.97
CA VAL A 66 9.38 9.29 -7.87
C VAL A 66 8.84 8.76 -6.55
N ALA A 67 7.59 9.08 -6.21
CA ALA A 67 6.94 8.60 -4.98
C ALA A 67 6.88 7.07 -4.92
N TYR A 68 6.59 6.39 -6.04
CA TYR A 68 6.60 4.93 -6.14
C TYR A 68 8.01 4.34 -5.92
N HIS A 69 9.05 4.99 -6.42
CA HIS A 69 10.45 4.57 -6.26
C HIS A 69 10.99 4.76 -4.83
N HIS A 70 10.51 5.75 -4.09
CA HIS A 70 10.84 5.93 -2.67
C HIS A 70 10.14 4.90 -1.74
N GLY A 71 9.41 3.96 -2.33
CA GLY A 71 8.65 2.89 -1.68
C GLY A 71 7.17 2.99 -2.05
N PRO A 72 6.39 1.90 -2.02
CA PRO A 72 4.95 1.92 -2.29
C PRO A 72 4.22 2.58 -1.11
N ARG A 73 4.47 3.87 -0.89
CA ARG A 73 3.73 4.66 0.08
C ARG A 73 2.35 4.93 -0.49
N GLN A 74 1.40 4.95 0.44
CA GLN A 74 -0.02 4.73 0.22
C GLN A 74 -0.58 5.59 -0.91
N PRO A 75 -1.68 5.17 -1.56
CA PRO A 75 -2.33 5.92 -2.64
C PRO A 75 -2.51 7.43 -2.38
N LEU A 76 -2.67 7.83 -1.12
CA LEU A 76 -2.75 9.22 -0.67
C LEU A 76 -1.47 10.04 -0.89
N ASP A 77 -0.28 9.43 -0.75
CA ASP A 77 1.01 10.08 -1.03
C ASP A 77 1.12 10.43 -2.52
N LEU A 78 0.66 9.51 -3.39
CA LEU A 78 0.66 9.69 -4.85
C LEU A 78 -0.32 10.77 -5.30
N VAL A 79 -1.49 10.85 -4.67
CA VAL A 79 -2.48 11.92 -4.91
C VAL A 79 -1.96 13.27 -4.42
N ARG A 80 -1.35 13.34 -3.23
CA ARG A 80 -0.73 14.58 -2.71
C ARG A 80 0.37 15.10 -3.62
N ALA A 81 1.26 14.22 -4.10
CA ALA A 81 2.31 14.61 -5.04
C ALA A 81 1.73 15.19 -6.35
N GLY A 82 0.57 14.70 -6.80
CA GLY A 82 -0.17 15.26 -7.94
C GLY A 82 -0.78 16.65 -7.68
N LEU A 83 -1.06 16.99 -6.42
CA LEU A 83 -1.73 18.22 -5.99
C LEU A 83 -0.78 19.38 -5.66
N GLU A 84 0.48 19.12 -5.31
CA GLU A 84 1.44 20.20 -5.01
C GLU A 84 1.80 20.97 -6.30
N GLY A 85 1.17 22.12 -6.52
CA GLY A 85 1.40 23.00 -7.67
C GLY A 85 1.00 24.43 -7.35
#